data_AF-A0A661U5G8-F1
#
_entry.id   AF-A0A661U5G8-F1
#
_cell.length_a   1.000
_cell.length_b   1.000
_cell.length_c   1.000
_cell.angle_alpha   90.00
_cell.angle_beta   90.00
_cell.angle_gamma   90.00
#
_symmetry.space_group_name_H-M   'P 1'
#
loop_
_entity.id
_entity.type
_entity.pdbx_description
1 polymer ?
#
loop_
_entity_poly.entity_id
_entity_poly.type
_entity_poly.pdbx_seq_one_letter_code
_entity_poly.pdbx_strand_id
1 'polypeptide(L)'
;MLIISAFVYKENRYTDGCYGAPLDDTFIHLRFAQNISRGFGFSYNEGEPQAGSTSPIWTILVAGVSLITGEYLLTAKVLSACFFILCSFLIYILSKRLGMSKPYALFTSVLLILTGRFDWSILSGIEVTTFTAMLLAMGIIHINGFYNLGNLSSVIWSI
;
A
#
# COMPACT_ATOMS: atom_id res chain seq x y z
N MET A 1 14.65 -4.19 -5.11
CA MET A 1 15.51 -3.09 -4.60
C MET A 1 16.53 -2.54 -5.61
N LEU A 2 17.51 -3.29 -6.13
CA LEU A 2 18.53 -2.75 -7.05
C LEU A 2 17.97 -2.05 -8.30
N ILE A 3 16.89 -2.60 -8.87
CA ILE A 3 16.22 -2.02 -10.05
C ILE A 3 15.55 -0.67 -9.70
N ILE A 4 14.88 -0.58 -8.54
CA ILE A 4 14.27 0.66 -8.05
C ILE A 4 15.35 1.71 -7.80
N SER A 5 16.43 1.34 -7.11
CA SER A 5 17.54 2.25 -6.83
C SER A 5 18.20 2.74 -8.12
N ALA A 6 18.40 1.86 -9.10
CA ALA A 6 18.94 2.23 -10.41
C ALA A 6 17.98 3.15 -11.19
N PHE A 7 16.67 2.92 -11.11
CA PHE A 7 15.66 3.78 -11.73
C PHE A 7 15.68 5.18 -11.10
N VAL A 8 15.57 5.28 -9.77
CA VAL A 8 15.59 6.57 -9.05
C VAL A 8 16.90 7.32 -9.30
N TYR A 9 18.03 6.61 -9.32
CA TYR A 9 19.32 7.21 -9.66
C TYR A 9 19.34 7.79 -11.07
N LYS A 10 18.84 7.03 -12.06
CA LYS A 10 18.75 7.51 -13.45
C LYS A 10 17.78 8.68 -13.57
N GLU A 11 16.59 8.59 -12.99
CA GLU A 11 15.60 9.67 -12.93
C GLU A 11 16.26 10.95 -12.45
N ASN A 12 16.83 10.94 -11.24
CA ASN A 12 17.55 12.06 -10.64
C ASN A 12 18.66 12.62 -11.54
N ARG A 13 19.33 11.77 -12.31
CA ARG A 13 20.44 12.17 -13.21
C ARG A 13 19.96 12.82 -14.51
N TYR A 14 18.80 12.43 -15.03
CA TYR A 14 18.24 12.93 -16.29
C TYR A 14 17.30 14.12 -16.09
N THR A 15 16.70 14.26 -14.91
CA THR A 15 15.73 15.32 -14.59
C THR A 15 16.33 16.44 -13.74
N ASP A 16 17.66 16.46 -13.56
CA ASP A 16 18.39 17.41 -12.72
C ASP A 16 17.81 17.57 -11.30
N GLY A 17 17.36 16.45 -10.72
CA GLY A 17 16.79 16.41 -9.36
C GLY A 17 15.28 16.56 -9.27
N CYS A 18 14.57 16.72 -10.39
CA CYS A 18 13.10 16.74 -10.38
C CYS A 18 12.53 15.31 -10.34
N TYR A 19 11.80 14.98 -9.27
CA TYR A 19 11.13 13.68 -9.15
C TYR A 19 9.77 13.70 -9.85
N GLY A 20 9.47 12.65 -10.62
CA GLY A 20 8.18 12.43 -11.26
C GLY A 20 7.51 11.14 -10.78
N ALA A 21 6.35 10.82 -11.31
CA ALA A 21 5.74 9.51 -11.15
C ALA A 21 5.94 8.69 -12.44
N PRO A 22 6.23 7.38 -12.34
CA PRO A 22 6.39 6.53 -13.52
C PRO A 22 5.05 6.18 -14.19
N LEU A 23 3.93 6.45 -13.53
CA LEU A 23 2.57 6.23 -14.02
C LEU A 23 1.83 7.56 -14.01
N ASP A 24 1.02 7.78 -15.04
CA ASP A 24 0.14 8.93 -15.19
C ASP A 24 -0.99 8.92 -14.14
N ASP A 25 -1.53 7.75 -13.81
CA ASP A 25 -2.56 7.55 -12.78
C ASP A 25 -2.20 8.19 -11.43
N THR A 26 -0.90 8.20 -11.08
CA THR A 26 -0.42 8.85 -9.86
C THR A 26 -0.88 10.30 -9.79
N PHE A 27 -0.73 11.05 -10.88
CA PHE A 27 -1.09 12.47 -10.91
C PHE A 27 -2.59 12.70 -10.77
N ILE A 28 -3.42 11.77 -11.24
CA ILE A 28 -4.87 11.82 -11.02
C ILE A 28 -5.16 11.73 -9.51
N HIS A 29 -4.57 10.77 -8.80
CA HIS A 29 -4.70 10.67 -7.34
C HIS A 29 -4.19 11.91 -6.62
N LEU A 30 -3.03 12.45 -7.03
CA LEU A 30 -2.48 13.66 -6.41
C LEU A 30 -3.40 14.86 -6.62
N ARG A 31 -4.02 15.00 -7.80
CA ARG A 31 -4.95 16.11 -8.07
C ARG A 31 -6.17 16.05 -7.16
N PHE A 32 -6.79 14.87 -7.04
CA PHE A 32 -7.90 14.70 -6.09
C PHE A 32 -7.44 14.94 -4.65
N ALA A 33 -6.26 14.45 -4.25
CA ALA A 33 -5.73 14.65 -2.91
C ALA A 33 -5.49 16.14 -2.58
N GLN A 34 -4.97 16.91 -3.55
CA GLN A 34 -4.81 18.37 -3.44
C GLN A 34 -6.14 19.10 -3.30
N ASN A 35 -7.17 18.68 -4.03
CA ASN A 35 -8.48 19.31 -3.95
C ASN A 35 -9.17 18.99 -2.62
N ILE A 36 -9.05 17.75 -2.13
CA ILE A 36 -9.53 17.37 -0.80
C ILE A 36 -8.84 18.20 0.29
N SER A 37 -7.51 18.30 0.26
CA SER A 37 -6.74 19.05 1.27
C SER A 37 -7.03 20.55 1.27
N ARG A 38 -7.42 21.12 0.12
CA ARG A 38 -7.86 22.52 -0.03
C ARG A 38 -9.35 22.75 0.29
N GLY A 39 -10.11 21.70 0.60
CA GLY A 39 -11.53 21.81 0.94
C GLY A 39 -12.49 21.77 -0.25
N PHE A 40 -12.00 21.46 -1.46
CA PHE A 40 -12.83 21.29 -2.67
C PHE A 40 -13.42 19.87 -2.82
N GLY A 41 -13.18 18.99 -1.84
CA GLY A 41 -13.71 17.63 -1.82
C GLY A 41 -13.17 16.73 -2.95
N PHE A 42 -13.93 15.68 -3.28
CA PHE A 42 -13.60 14.76 -4.38
C PHE A 42 -13.90 15.41 -5.74
N SER A 43 -13.00 16.26 -6.18
CA SER A 43 -13.12 17.01 -7.42
C SER A 43 -11.79 16.95 -8.19
N TYR A 44 -11.87 16.92 -9.52
CA TYR A 44 -10.68 17.03 -10.38
C TYR A 44 -10.44 18.49 -10.77
N ASN A 45 -11.49 19.12 -11.30
CA ASN A 45 -11.61 20.58 -11.42
C ASN A 45 -12.11 21.14 -10.09
N GLU A 46 -11.56 22.28 -9.66
CA GLU A 46 -11.85 22.82 -8.32
C GLU A 46 -13.34 23.16 -8.17
N GLY A 47 -13.95 22.66 -7.10
CA GLY A 47 -15.36 22.92 -6.81
C GLY A 47 -16.36 22.14 -7.66
N GLU A 48 -15.91 21.28 -8.57
CA GLU A 48 -16.75 20.39 -9.39
C GLU A 48 -16.62 18.93 -8.91
N PRO A 49 -17.52 18.45 -8.04
CA PRO A 49 -17.47 17.08 -7.56
C PRO A 49 -17.54 16.07 -8.71
N GLN A 50 -16.61 15.12 -8.74
CA GLN A 50 -16.51 14.12 -9.79
C GLN A 50 -16.19 12.76 -9.20
N ALA A 51 -16.91 11.73 -9.64
CA ALA A 51 -16.63 10.33 -9.29
C ALA A 51 -15.43 9.76 -10.09
N GLY A 52 -14.31 10.49 -10.14
CA GLY A 52 -13.11 10.09 -10.89
C GLY A 52 -12.04 9.39 -10.06
N SER A 53 -12.18 9.36 -8.73
CA SER A 53 -11.22 8.67 -7.85
C SER A 53 -11.54 7.16 -7.78
N THR A 54 -10.72 6.35 -8.43
CA THR A 54 -10.80 4.87 -8.42
C THR A 54 -10.45 4.27 -7.04
N SER A 55 -9.69 5.00 -6.22
CA SER A 55 -9.25 4.55 -4.88
C SER A 55 -9.41 5.65 -3.82
N PRO A 56 -10.66 5.93 -3.36
CA PRO A 56 -10.94 7.01 -2.41
C PRO A 56 -10.16 6.95 -1.10
N ILE A 57 -9.95 5.75 -0.55
CA ILE A 57 -9.21 5.55 0.71
C ILE A 57 -7.75 6.00 0.54
N TRP A 58 -7.11 5.61 -0.57
CA TRP A 58 -5.75 6.03 -0.90
C TRP A 58 -5.67 7.54 -1.07
N THR A 59 -6.61 8.13 -1.83
CA THR A 59 -6.67 9.56 -2.07
C THR A 59 -6.82 10.36 -0.77
N ILE A 60 -7.73 9.95 0.13
CA ILE A 60 -7.91 10.59 1.46
C ILE A 60 -6.64 10.49 2.30
N LEU A 61 -6.01 9.31 2.31
CA LEU A 61 -4.81 9.08 3.07
C LEU A 61 -3.66 9.99 2.59
N VAL A 62 -3.43 10.05 1.28
CA VAL A 62 -2.42 10.94 0.68
C VAL A 62 -2.75 12.39 1.00
N ALA A 63 -4.01 12.82 0.86
CA ALA A 63 -4.44 14.18 1.18
C ALA A 63 -4.12 14.55 2.64
N GLY A 64 -4.50 13.68 3.58
CA GLY A 64 -4.31 13.92 5.02
C GLY A 64 -2.85 13.98 5.44
N VAL A 65 -2.02 13.07 4.94
CA VAL A 65 -0.58 13.08 5.26
C VAL A 65 0.14 14.24 4.57
N SER A 66 -0.29 14.62 3.36
CA SER A 66 0.30 15.74 2.61
C SER A 66 0.06 17.10 3.28
N LEU A 67 -0.96 17.23 4.15
CA LEU A 67 -1.15 18.41 4.98
C LEU A 67 0.01 18.62 5.97
N ILE A 68 0.70 17.55 6.36
CA ILE A 68 1.83 17.60 7.31
C ILE A 68 3.15 17.77 6.56
N THR A 69 3.35 17.06 5.45
CA THR A 69 4.61 17.05 4.70
C THR A 69 4.74 18.21 3.72
N GLY A 70 3.63 18.82 3.29
CA GLY A 70 3.61 19.94 2.33
C GLY A 70 3.87 19.53 0.88
N GLU A 71 4.04 18.25 0.57
CA GLU A 71 4.34 17.74 -0.77
C GLU A 71 3.55 16.44 -1.02
N TYR A 72 3.01 16.24 -2.22
CA TYR A 72 2.05 15.16 -2.49
C TYR A 72 2.70 13.93 -3.11
N LEU A 73 3.65 14.10 -4.03
CA LEU A 73 4.25 13.01 -4.80
C LEU A 73 5.16 12.14 -3.94
N LEU A 74 6.07 12.76 -3.20
CA LEU A 74 6.97 12.12 -2.24
C LEU A 74 6.15 11.48 -1.13
N THR A 75 5.09 12.13 -0.65
CA THR A 75 4.17 11.55 0.33
C THR A 75 3.55 10.26 -0.19
N ALA A 76 3.03 10.26 -1.42
CA ALA A 76 2.48 9.07 -2.04
C ALA A 76 3.54 7.95 -2.16
N LYS A 77 4.75 8.25 -2.66
CA LYS A 77 5.84 7.26 -2.76
C LYS A 77 6.25 6.69 -1.41
N VAL A 78 6.40 7.55 -0.39
CA VAL A 78 6.80 7.13 0.97
C VAL A 78 5.70 6.29 1.62
N LEU A 79 4.43 6.69 1.49
CA LEU A 79 3.30 5.88 1.95
C LEU A 79 3.28 4.53 1.25
N SER A 80 3.46 4.49 -0.08
CA SER A 80 3.53 3.22 -0.82
C SER A 80 4.66 2.32 -0.30
N ALA A 81 5.83 2.88 0.02
CA ALA A 81 6.95 2.16 0.63
C ALA A 81 6.63 1.63 2.04
N CYS A 82 5.98 2.44 2.88
CA CYS A 82 5.56 2.02 4.22
C CYS A 82 4.57 0.85 4.15
N PHE A 83 3.56 0.92 3.28
CA PHE A 83 2.61 -0.18 3.08
C PHE A 83 3.25 -1.41 2.44
N PHE A 84 4.27 -1.24 1.60
CA PHE A 84 5.04 -2.36 1.08
C PHE A 84 5.76 -3.13 2.19
N ILE A 85 6.42 -2.43 3.11
CA ILE A 85 7.07 -3.04 4.28
C ILE A 85 6.03 -3.75 5.15
N LEU A 86 4.87 -3.11 5.36
CA LEU A 86 3.75 -3.71 6.06
C LEU A 86 3.26 -4.99 5.37
N CYS A 87 3.16 -5.03 4.03
CA CYS A 87 2.80 -6.24 3.29
C CYS A 87 3.78 -7.39 3.58
N SER A 88 5.09 -7.12 3.55
CA SER A 88 6.10 -8.15 3.87
C SER A 88 5.94 -8.70 5.29
N PHE A 89 5.68 -7.81 6.26
CA PHE A 89 5.40 -8.21 7.64
C PHE A 89 4.10 -9.01 7.79
N LEU A 90 3.03 -8.61 7.12
CA LEU A 90 1.76 -9.31 7.13
C LEU A 90 1.85 -10.68 6.45
N ILE A 91 2.63 -10.83 5.37
CA ILE A 91 2.91 -12.15 4.77
C ILE A 91 3.62 -13.06 5.75
N TYR A 92 4.61 -12.55 6.49
CA TYR A 92 5.27 -13.35 7.53
C TYR A 92 4.26 -13.84 8.58
N ILE A 93 3.38 -12.96 9.08
CA ILE A 93 2.33 -13.34 10.03
C ILE A 93 1.39 -14.38 9.43
N LEU A 94 0.91 -14.15 8.20
CA LEU A 94 0.00 -15.05 7.52
C LEU A 94 0.64 -16.43 7.31
N SER A 95 1.88 -16.50 6.84
CA SER A 95 2.63 -17.75 6.71
C SER A 95 2.76 -18.50 8.03
N LYS A 96 3.03 -17.78 9.14
CA LYS A 96 3.04 -18.37 10.48
C LYS A 96 1.67 -18.91 10.90
N ARG A 97 0.58 -18.23 10.56
CA ARG A 97 -0.80 -18.68 10.85
C ARG A 97 -1.22 -19.88 10.02
N LEU A 98 -0.68 -20.03 8.81
CA LEU A 98 -0.86 -21.21 7.97
C LEU A 98 0.01 -22.42 8.38
N GLY A 99 0.69 -22.34 9.53
CA GLY A 99 1.46 -23.45 10.09
C GLY A 99 2.91 -23.56 9.61
N MET A 100 3.40 -22.60 8.83
CA MET A 100 4.80 -22.64 8.36
C MET A 100 5.78 -22.43 9.53
N SER A 101 6.93 -23.11 9.46
CA SER A 101 8.02 -22.87 10.41
C SER A 101 8.63 -21.48 10.20
N LYS A 102 9.31 -20.93 11.23
CA LYS A 102 9.90 -19.58 11.19
C LYS A 102 10.79 -19.33 9.96
N PRO A 103 11.74 -20.21 9.57
CA PRO A 103 12.59 -19.95 8.41
C PRO A 103 11.79 -19.89 7.10
N TYR A 104 10.78 -20.75 6.92
CA TYR A 104 9.95 -20.70 5.71
C TYR A 104 9.06 -19.46 5.66
N ALA A 105 8.52 -19.01 6.80
CA ALA A 105 7.75 -17.77 6.86
C ALA A 105 8.60 -16.51 6.59
N LEU A 106 9.86 -16.51 7.03
CA LEU A 106 10.80 -15.43 6.66
C LEU A 106 11.19 -15.50 5.19
N PHE A 107 11.36 -16.72 4.66
CA PHE A 107 11.67 -16.90 3.26
C PHE A 107 10.55 -16.37 2.35
N THR A 108 9.27 -16.63 2.68
CA THR A 108 8.14 -16.09 1.90
C THR A 108 8.04 -14.56 1.96
N SER A 109 8.28 -13.95 3.12
CA SER A 109 8.26 -12.49 3.25
C SER A 109 9.41 -11.81 2.48
N VAL A 110 10.59 -12.44 2.44
CA VAL A 110 11.72 -12.00 1.61
C VAL A 110 11.43 -12.21 0.12
N LEU A 111 10.82 -13.33 -0.28
CA LEU A 111 10.43 -13.58 -1.67
C LEU A 111 9.50 -12.50 -2.22
N LEU A 112 8.56 -11.98 -1.40
CA LEU A 112 7.74 -10.83 -1.79
C LEU A 112 8.61 -9.61 -2.14
N ILE A 113 9.60 -9.29 -1.30
CA ILE A 113 10.53 -8.17 -1.51
C ILE A 113 11.41 -8.37 -2.74
N LEU A 114 11.63 -9.62 -3.15
CA LEU A 114 12.40 -9.93 -4.36
C LEU A 114 11.51 -10.01 -5.61
N THR A 115 10.19 -9.93 -5.45
CA THR A 115 9.24 -9.99 -6.56
C THR A 115 9.20 -8.64 -7.29
N GLY A 116 9.96 -8.53 -8.37
CA GLY A 116 10.15 -7.29 -9.13
C GLY A 116 8.85 -6.57 -9.55
N ARG A 117 7.78 -7.32 -9.85
CA ARG A 117 6.47 -6.76 -10.18
C ARG A 117 5.84 -6.02 -8.99
N PHE A 118 5.97 -6.56 -7.79
CA PHE A 118 5.43 -5.94 -6.59
C PHE A 118 6.34 -4.80 -6.11
N ASP A 119 7.65 -4.93 -6.26
CA ASP A 119 8.62 -3.85 -6.02
C ASP A 119 8.24 -2.53 -6.74
N TRP A 120 7.80 -2.62 -8.00
CA TRP A 120 7.40 -1.44 -8.79
C TRP A 120 6.25 -0.64 -8.14
N SER A 121 5.41 -1.28 -7.34
CA SER A 121 4.29 -0.62 -6.65
C SER A 121 4.74 0.41 -5.60
N ILE A 122 6.02 0.39 -5.20
CA ILE A 122 6.59 1.44 -4.34
C ILE A 122 6.72 2.75 -5.12
N LEU A 123 7.22 2.68 -6.36
CA LEU A 123 7.48 3.86 -7.19
C LEU A 123 6.22 4.42 -7.84
N SER A 124 5.19 3.58 -8.01
CA SER A 124 3.95 3.97 -8.65
C SER A 124 3.15 5.02 -7.88
N GLY A 125 3.29 5.13 -6.56
CA GLY A 125 2.56 6.13 -5.77
C GLY A 125 1.03 6.01 -5.86
N ILE A 126 0.54 4.82 -6.19
CA ILE A 126 -0.88 4.47 -6.25
C ILE A 126 -1.21 3.41 -5.17
N GLU A 127 -2.47 3.07 -5.02
CA GLU A 127 -3.04 2.30 -3.91
C GLU A 127 -2.55 0.86 -3.77
N VAL A 128 -1.80 0.30 -4.74
CA VAL A 128 -1.52 -1.14 -4.85
C VAL A 128 -0.98 -1.74 -3.55
N THR A 129 -0.01 -1.10 -2.90
CA THR A 129 0.57 -1.59 -1.63
C THR A 129 -0.42 -1.47 -0.47
N THR A 130 -1.18 -0.37 -0.41
CA THR A 130 -2.22 -0.14 0.59
C THR A 130 -3.34 -1.17 0.48
N PHE A 131 -3.83 -1.40 -0.74
CA PHE A 131 -4.86 -2.40 -1.05
C PHE A 131 -4.38 -3.81 -0.71
N THR A 132 -3.15 -4.16 -1.08
CA THR A 132 -2.55 -5.46 -0.76
C THR A 132 -2.42 -5.66 0.76
N ALA A 133 -2.00 -4.64 1.50
CA ALA A 133 -1.91 -4.70 2.95
C ALA A 133 -3.28 -4.92 3.60
N MET A 134 -4.31 -4.23 3.11
CA MET A 134 -5.69 -4.40 3.59
C MET A 134 -6.20 -5.83 3.33
N LEU A 135 -5.96 -6.39 2.14
CA LEU A 135 -6.32 -7.76 1.81
C LEU A 135 -5.62 -8.79 2.71
N LEU A 136 -4.31 -8.62 2.93
CA LEU A 136 -3.54 -9.50 3.81
C LEU A 136 -4.05 -9.43 5.26
N ALA A 137 -4.30 -8.22 5.77
CA ALA A 137 -4.86 -8.01 7.10
C ALA A 137 -6.23 -8.67 7.24
N MET A 138 -7.12 -8.48 6.26
CA MET A 138 -8.43 -9.12 6.22
C MET A 138 -8.33 -10.64 6.22
N GLY A 139 -7.43 -11.22 5.42
CA GLY A 139 -7.18 -12.65 5.39
C GLY A 139 -6.71 -13.20 6.74
N ILE A 140 -5.79 -12.50 7.41
CA ILE A 140 -5.32 -12.88 8.75
C ILE A 140 -6.47 -12.85 9.77
N ILE A 141 -7.29 -11.80 9.75
CA ILE A 141 -8.46 -11.67 10.65
C ILE A 141 -9.46 -12.81 10.40
N HIS A 142 -9.76 -13.10 9.13
CA HIS A 142 -10.69 -14.16 8.76
C HIS A 142 -10.22 -15.54 9.24
N ILE A 143 -8.94 -15.87 9.03
CA ILE A 143 -8.34 -17.12 9.49
C ILE A 143 -8.41 -17.24 11.02
N ASN A 144 -8.09 -16.17 11.75
CA ASN A 144 -8.18 -16.17 13.21
C ASN A 144 -9.62 -16.39 13.70
N GLY A 145 -10.61 -15.78 13.04
CA GLY A 145 -12.02 -15.99 13.34
C GLY A 145 -12.46 -17.46 13.13
N PHE A 146 -12.00 -18.08 12.04
CA PHE A 146 -12.29 -19.48 11.74
C PHE A 146 -11.72 -20.43 12.80
N TYR A 147 -10.46 -20.23 13.21
CA TYR A 147 -9.84 -21.04 14.26
C TYR A 147 -10.55 -20.91 15.61
N ASN A 148 -11.00 -19.70 15.98
CA ASN A 148 -11.71 -19.48 17.23
C ASN A 148 -13.07 -20.20 17.27
N LEU A 149 -13.80 -20.21 16.15
CA LEU A 149 -15.08 -20.92 16.04
C LEU A 149 -14.89 -22.45 16.09
N GLY A 150 -13.84 -22.98 15.45
CA GLY A 150 -13.52 -24.41 15.49
C GLY A 150 -13.14 -24.89 16.90
N ASN A 151 -12.39 -24.07 17.66
CA ASN A 151 -12.09 -24.38 19.05
C ASN A 151 -13.36 -24.35 19.92
N LEU A 152 -14.24 -23.36 19.74
CA LEU A 152 -15.48 -23.26 20.51
C LEU A 152 -16.41 -24.46 20.28
N SER A 153 -16.55 -24.93 19.03
CA SER A 153 -17.36 -26.10 18.74
C SER A 153 -16.78 -27.36 19.37
N SER A 154 -15.46 -27.55 19.34
CA SER A 154 -14.81 -28.70 19.97
C SER A 154 -15.02 -28.77 21.50
N VAL A 155 -15.09 -27.60 22.17
CA VAL A 155 -15.41 -27.52 23.60
C VAL A 155 -16.88 -27.88 23.86
N ILE A 156 -17.81 -27.37 23.04
CA ILE A 156 -19.25 -27.64 23.20
C ILE A 156 -19.58 -29.12 23.02
N TRP A 157 -18.95 -29.81 22.06
CA TRP A 157 -19.17 -31.24 21.82
C TRP A 157 -18.42 -32.18 22.78
N SER A 158 -17.64 -31.63 23.71
CA SER A 158 -16.89 -32.38 24.72
C SER A 158 -17.53 -32.41 26.11
N ILE A 159 -18.71 -31.77 26.26
CA ILE A 159 -19.57 -31.76 27.46
C ILE A 159 -20.77 -32.67 27.20
#